data_AF-A0A8S3JYP4-F1
#
_entry.id   AF-A0A8S3JYP4-F1
#
_cell.length_a   1.000
_cell.length_b   1.000
_cell.length_c   1.000
_cell.angle_alpha   90.00
_cell.angle_beta   90.00
_cell.angle_gamma   90.00
#
_symmetry.space_group_name_H-M   'P 1'
#
loop_
_entity.id
_entity.type
_entity.pdbx_description
1 polymer ?
#
loop_
_entity_poly.entity_id
_entity_poly.type
_entity_poly.pdbx_seq_one_letter_code
_entity_poly.pdbx_strand_id
1 'polypeptide(L)'
;PENLVFFEKQGVVKLTDFGFSNLFSPGKKLLTSCGSLAYSAPEILLGDPYDAPAVDIWSLGVILFMLVTGRAPFQEANDSETVMMILDCSYKVPSHISSECQ
;
A
#
# COMPACT_ATOMS: atom_id res chain seq x y z
N PRO A 1 -4.84 6.88 4.57
CA PRO A 1 -3.61 7.69 4.78
C PRO A 1 -3.45 8.20 6.23
N GLU A 2 -4.13 7.59 7.21
CA GLU A 2 -4.17 8.11 8.59
C GLU A 2 -2.83 7.96 9.32
N ASN A 3 -1.97 7.04 8.87
CA ASN A 3 -0.67 6.74 9.48
C ASN A 3 0.49 7.60 8.95
N LEU A 4 0.21 8.61 8.11
CA LEU A 4 1.18 9.57 7.58
C LEU A 4 0.80 10.98 8.00
N VAL A 5 1.59 11.58 8.90
CA VAL A 5 1.36 12.93 9.40
C VAL A 5 2.35 13.89 8.79
N PHE A 6 1.84 14.89 8.06
CA PHE A 6 2.65 15.96 7.48
C PHE A 6 2.75 17.16 8.43
N PHE A 7 3.96 17.48 8.86
CA PHE A 7 4.27 18.66 9.66
C PHE A 7 4.63 19.82 8.72
N GLU A 8 3.62 20.53 8.25
CA GLU A 8 3.74 21.60 7.23
C GLU A 8 4.83 22.63 7.58
N LYS A 9 4.85 23.12 8.82
CA LYS A 9 5.84 24.11 9.29
C LYS A 9 7.30 23.61 9.24
N GLN A 10 7.50 22.30 9.22
CA GLN A 10 8.82 21.66 9.20
C GLN A 10 9.14 21.06 7.82
N GLY A 11 8.15 20.92 6.93
CA GLY A 11 8.31 20.20 5.67
C GLY A 11 8.63 18.71 5.86
N VAL A 12 8.21 18.10 6.98
CA VAL A 12 8.56 16.72 7.34
C VAL A 12 7.30 15.86 7.40
N VAL A 13 7.37 14.65 6.82
CA VAL A 13 6.36 13.60 7.00
C VAL A 13 6.85 12.64 8.07
N LYS A 14 5.96 12.25 8.99
CA LYS A 14 6.24 11.22 10.00
C LYS A 14 5.25 10.07 9.88
N LEU A 15 5.75 8.85 10.02
CA LEU A 15 4.93 7.66 10.19
C LEU A 15 4.44 7.57 11.63
N THR A 16 3.18 7.19 11.79
CA THR A 16 2.53 6.99 13.08
C THR A 16 1.78 5.66 13.10
N ASP A 17 1.42 5.20 14.29
CA ASP A 17 0.67 3.96 14.52
C ASP A 17 1.34 2.67 13.97
N PHE A 18 2.16 2.07 14.84
CA PHE A 18 2.82 0.80 14.60
C PHE A 18 2.07 -0.38 15.25
N GLY A 19 0.78 -0.25 15.54
CA GLY A 19 -0.01 -1.26 16.26
C GLY A 19 -0.10 -2.62 15.55
N PHE A 20 0.06 -2.65 14.22
CA PHE A 20 0.12 -3.87 13.41
C PHE A 20 1.54 -4.20 12.91
N SER A 21 2.56 -3.48 13.36
CA SER A 21 3.94 -3.77 12.98
C SER A 21 4.41 -5.11 13.57
N ASN A 22 5.32 -5.78 12.87
CA ASN A 22 5.90 -7.04 13.32
C ASN A 22 7.42 -7.03 13.15
N LEU A 23 8.11 -7.81 13.99
CA LEU A 23 9.54 -8.00 13.85
C LEU A 23 9.79 -8.99 12.71
N PHE A 24 10.59 -8.58 11.72
CA PHE A 24 11.05 -9.47 10.68
C PHE A 24 12.51 -9.85 10.91
N SER A 25 12.93 -10.97 10.33
CA SER A 25 14.33 -11.35 10.25
C SER A 25 14.65 -11.70 8.80
N PRO A 26 15.77 -11.23 8.23
CA PRO A 26 16.15 -11.59 6.87
C PRO A 26 16.11 -13.11 6.65
N GLY A 27 15.43 -13.55 5.59
CA GLY A 27 15.25 -14.97 5.26
C GLY A 27 14.13 -15.68 6.03
N LYS A 28 13.43 -15.02 6.96
CA LYS A 28 12.20 -15.54 7.59
C LYS A 28 10.98 -14.83 7.03
N LYS A 29 10.01 -15.62 6.61
CA LYS A 29 8.72 -15.13 6.11
C LYS A 29 7.71 -14.97 7.25
N LEU A 30 6.79 -14.03 7.08
CA LEU A 30 5.65 -13.81 7.98
C LEU A 30 4.37 -14.41 7.37
N LEU A 31 3.37 -14.66 8.22
CA LEU A 31 2.05 -15.20 7.82
C LEU A 31 0.88 -14.40 8.44
N THR A 32 1.15 -13.20 8.95
CA THR A 32 0.14 -12.35 9.58
C THR A 32 -0.66 -11.59 8.52
N SER A 33 -1.98 -11.72 8.52
CA SER A 33 -2.88 -10.87 7.72
C SER A 33 -3.47 -9.76 8.58
N CYS A 34 -2.96 -8.54 8.46
CA CYS A 34 -3.45 -7.34 9.16
C CYS A 34 -3.35 -6.13 8.23
N GLY A 35 -4.19 -5.12 8.45
CA GLY A 35 -4.21 -3.88 7.67
C GLY A 35 -5.48 -3.65 6.86
N SER A 36 -5.57 -2.48 6.24
CA SER A 36 -6.71 -2.10 5.39
C SER A 36 -6.52 -2.60 3.95
N LEU A 37 -7.56 -3.20 3.37
CA LEU A 37 -7.54 -3.83 2.04
C LEU A 37 -6.89 -2.97 0.95
N ALA A 38 -7.17 -1.66 0.93
CA ALA A 38 -6.67 -0.73 -0.08
C ALA A 38 -5.13 -0.63 -0.16
N TYR A 39 -4.41 -1.05 0.88
CA TYR A 39 -2.94 -0.99 0.94
C TYR A 39 -2.31 -2.39 0.92
N SER A 40 -3.11 -3.45 1.00
CA SER A 40 -2.62 -4.81 1.12
C SER A 40 -2.01 -5.31 -0.20
N ALA A 41 -0.84 -5.92 -0.09
CA ALA A 41 -0.17 -6.59 -1.20
C ALA A 41 -0.91 -7.89 -1.59
N PRO A 42 -0.85 -8.33 -2.86
CA PRO A 42 -1.59 -9.50 -3.33
C PRO A 42 -1.23 -10.79 -2.55
N GLU A 43 0.04 -10.98 -2.17
CA GLU A 43 0.48 -12.13 -1.38
C GLU A 43 -0.14 -12.17 0.03
N ILE A 44 -0.46 -11.00 0.61
CA ILE A 44 -1.19 -10.93 1.89
C ILE A 44 -2.63 -11.41 1.70
N LEU A 45 -3.26 -11.07 0.56
CA LEU A 45 -4.64 -11.45 0.25
C LEU A 45 -4.77 -12.94 -0.08
N LEU A 46 -3.72 -13.53 -0.67
CA LEU A 46 -3.63 -14.97 -0.94
C LEU A 46 -3.30 -15.78 0.32
N GLY A 47 -2.90 -15.13 1.41
CA GLY A 47 -2.47 -15.79 2.65
C GLY A 47 -1.09 -16.46 2.52
N ASP A 48 -0.29 -16.02 1.54
CA ASP A 48 1.02 -16.59 1.28
C ASP A 48 2.05 -16.11 2.30
N PRO A 49 3.04 -16.95 2.65
CA PRO A 49 4.21 -16.50 3.39
C PRO A 49 4.96 -15.41 2.62
N TYR A 50 5.10 -14.24 3.21
CA TYR A 50 5.63 -13.04 2.56
C TYR A 50 6.93 -12.53 3.19
N ASP A 51 7.68 -11.75 2.42
CA ASP A 51 8.82 -10.98 2.92
C ASP A 51 8.36 -9.59 3.37
N ALA A 52 8.61 -9.24 4.63
CA ALA A 52 8.01 -8.06 5.26
C ALA A 52 8.32 -6.74 4.53
N PRO A 53 9.55 -6.46 4.09
CA PRO A 53 9.85 -5.21 3.38
C PRO A 53 9.14 -5.10 2.02
N ALA A 54 8.84 -6.23 1.35
CA ALA A 54 8.21 -6.21 0.03
C ALA A 54 6.76 -5.71 0.09
N VAL A 55 6.01 -6.13 1.12
CA VAL A 55 4.61 -5.71 1.30
C VAL A 55 4.49 -4.23 1.72
N ASP A 56 5.49 -3.71 2.43
CA ASP A 56 5.58 -2.29 2.75
C ASP A 56 5.86 -1.45 1.49
N ILE A 57 6.70 -1.95 0.57
CA ILE A 57 6.96 -1.29 -0.73
C ILE A 57 5.69 -1.21 -1.57
N TRP A 58 4.88 -2.28 -1.59
CA TRP A 58 3.57 -2.24 -2.23
C TRP A 58 2.68 -1.14 -1.65
N SER A 59 2.57 -1.11 -0.31
CA SER A 59 1.78 -0.09 0.41
C SER A 59 2.26 1.34 0.09
N LEU A 60 3.58 1.55 -0.01
CA LEU A 60 4.17 2.82 -0.42
C LEU A 60 3.82 3.20 -1.85
N GLY A 61 3.76 2.24 -2.78
CA GLY A 61 3.30 2.46 -4.15
C GLY A 61 1.84 2.94 -4.21
N VAL A 62 0.95 2.32 -3.43
CA VAL A 62 -0.45 2.76 -3.29
C VAL A 62 -0.52 4.19 -2.75
N ILE A 63 0.27 4.51 -1.72
CA ILE A 63 0.33 5.84 -1.13
C ILE A 63 0.84 6.87 -2.16
N LEU A 64 1.93 6.56 -2.87
CA LEU A 64 2.48 7.44 -3.90
C LEU A 64 1.41 7.75 -4.96
N PHE A 65 0.73 6.71 -5.45
CA PHE A 65 -0.34 6.86 -6.43
C PHE A 65 -1.45 7.79 -5.92
N MET A 66 -1.88 7.63 -4.67
CA MET A 66 -2.88 8.53 -4.08
C MET A 66 -2.38 9.96 -3.93
N LEU A 67 -1.10 10.16 -3.58
CA LEU A 67 -0.53 11.50 -3.44
C LEU A 67 -0.47 12.25 -4.78
N VAL A 68 -0.16 11.55 -5.88
CA VAL A 68 0.00 12.19 -7.20
C VAL A 68 -1.31 12.28 -7.99
N THR A 69 -2.26 11.37 -7.75
CA THR A 69 -3.54 11.33 -8.49
C THR A 69 -4.74 11.80 -7.68
N GLY A 70 -4.64 11.87 -6.36
CA GLY A 70 -5.75 12.18 -5.45
C GLY A 70 -6.76 11.04 -5.25
N ARG A 71 -6.52 9.84 -5.81
CA ARG A 71 -7.43 8.69 -5.74
C ARG A 71 -6.68 7.38 -5.48
N ALA A 72 -7.35 6.40 -4.88
CA ALA A 72 -6.78 5.07 -4.68
C ALA A 72 -6.57 4.35 -6.03
N PRO A 73 -5.49 3.57 -6.21
CA PRO A 73 -5.29 2.77 -7.42
C PRO A 73 -6.27 1.61 -7.54
N PHE A 74 -6.63 1.00 -6.39
CA PHE A 74 -7.55 -0.14 -6.28
C PHE A 74 -8.69 0.23 -5.33
N GLN A 75 -9.86 0.54 -5.87
CA GLN A 75 -11.06 0.80 -5.07
C GLN A 75 -12.31 0.68 -5.94
N GLU A 76 -13.16 -0.28 -5.60
CA GLU A 76 -14.48 -0.48 -6.22
C GLU A 76 -15.58 -0.47 -5.16
N ALA A 77 -16.83 -0.66 -5.60
CA ALA A 77 -17.98 -0.67 -4.70
C ALA A 77 -17.93 -1.83 -3.68
N ASN A 78 -17.33 -2.95 -4.08
CA ASN A 78 -17.29 -4.17 -3.28
C ASN A 78 -15.84 -4.63 -3.03
N ASP A 79 -15.60 -5.19 -1.84
CA ASP A 79 -14.29 -5.71 -1.44
C ASP A 79 -13.79 -6.80 -2.39
N SER A 80 -14.67 -7.68 -2.88
CA SER A 80 -14.29 -8.76 -3.81
C SER A 80 -13.75 -8.22 -5.14
N GLU A 81 -14.33 -7.14 -5.66
CA GLU A 81 -13.86 -6.50 -6.90
C GLU A 81 -12.52 -5.79 -6.66
N THR A 82 -12.39 -5.13 -5.51
CA THR A 82 -11.12 -4.52 -5.09
C THR A 82 -10.01 -5.56 -4.96
N VAL A 83 -10.29 -6.72 -4.36
CA VAL A 83 -9.35 -7.85 -4.29
C VAL A 83 -8.95 -8.31 -5.70
N MET A 84 -9.90 -8.47 -6.63
CA MET A 84 -9.56 -8.86 -8.01
C MET A 84 -8.65 -7.82 -8.68
N MET A 85 -8.92 -6.52 -8.52
CA MET A 85 -8.05 -5.47 -9.06
C MET A 85 -6.63 -5.52 -8.47
N ILE A 86 -6.50 -5.81 -7.17
CA ILE A 86 -5.19 -5.96 -6.52
C ILE A 86 -4.45 -7.18 -7.09
N LEU A 87 -5.13 -8.33 -7.20
CA LEU A 87 -4.54 -9.56 -7.73
C LEU A 87 -4.13 -9.44 -9.21
N ASP A 88 -4.93 -8.74 -10.02
CA ASP A 88 -4.65 -8.49 -11.44
C ASP A 88 -3.71 -7.29 -11.67
N CYS A 89 -3.33 -6.57 -10.60
CA CYS A 89 -2.58 -5.30 -10.66
C CYS A 89 -3.22 -4.30 -11.65
N SER A 90 -4.56 -4.22 -11.65
CA SER A 90 -5.32 -3.40 -12.59
C SER A 90 -5.58 -2.01 -12.00
N TYR A 91 -4.91 -1.00 -12.53
CA TYR A 91 -5.16 0.41 -12.22
C TYR A 91 -4.91 1.28 -13.46
N LYS A 92 -5.42 2.51 -13.46
CA LYS A 92 -5.27 3.44 -14.59
C LYS A 92 -4.52 4.68 -14.16
N VAL A 93 -3.39 4.98 -14.79
CA VAL A 93 -2.65 6.22 -14.54
C VAL A 93 -3.29 7.37 -15.34
N PRO A 94 -3.63 8.51 -14.71
CA PRO A 94 -4.10 9.69 -15.44
C PRO A 94 -3.06 10.26 -16.40
N SER A 95 -3.50 10.87 -17.50
CA SER A 95 -2.62 11.47 -18.51
C SER A 95 -1.78 12.67 -18.03
N HIS A 96 -2.13 13.28 -16.90
CA HIS A 96 -1.37 14.41 -16.33
C HIS A 96 -0.16 13.97 -15.49
N ILE A 97 0.00 12.67 -15.23
CA ILE A 97 1.14 12.12 -14.49
C ILE A 97 2.32 11.98 -15.45
N SER A 98 3.49 12.47 -15.03
CA SER A 98 4.70 12.43 -15.85
C SER A 98 5.19 11.01 -16.10
N SER A 99 5.99 10.81 -17.16
CA SER A 99 6.58 9.51 -17.51
C SER A 99 7.49 8.95 -16.43
N GLU A 100 8.14 9.81 -15.63
CA GLU A 100 9.04 9.40 -14.56
C GLU A 100 8.30 8.87 -13.33
N CYS A 101 7.01 9.18 -13.20
CA CYS A 101 6.15 8.78 -12.09
C CYS A 101 5.19 7.63 -12.48
N GLN A 102 5.24 7.19 -13.74
CA GLN A 102 4.56 6.00 -14.26
C GLN A 102 5.43 4.76 -14.03
#